data_AF-A0A7X9Q361-F1
#
_entry.id   AF-A0A7X9Q361-F1
#
_cell.length_a   1.000
_cell.length_b   1.000
_cell.length_c   1.000
_cell.angle_alpha   90.00
_cell.angle_beta   90.00
_cell.angle_gamma   90.00
#
_symmetry.space_group_name_H-M   'P 1'
#
loop_
_entity.id
_entity.type
_entity.pdbx_description
1 polymer ?
#
loop_
_entity_poly.entity_id
_entity_poly.type
_entity_poly.pdbx_seq_one_letter_code
_entity_poly.pdbx_strand_id
1 'polypeptide(L)'
;MTNTTGKTPEPAARVHPIATLFPGYFALVMATGIIAIGAKQQKIDWLANSLYVVAAGAFAVLVVLFVARLALYPKRLAADLTSHAKGFSFLTIVAGTNVLASASAVVHGWWTLAEFLWWCSLPLYVILLYTALTSAVLRHDKPGLGAGINGSWFLLTVATESVAVFGALLLGHHPSDFLAFMCIAAFCLGLVLYLIVMTMVFLRWTFQPLEPTEADPPAWIAAGAVAITVLAGSNLLAARTVSARVDRLGPLIEGLVTL
;
A
#
# COMPACT_ATOMS: atom_id res chain seq x y z
N MET A 1 12.11 -42.35 -42.97
CA MET A 1 11.06 -41.31 -43.05
C MET A 1 10.10 -41.53 -41.88
N THR A 2 10.39 -40.93 -40.73
CA THR A 2 9.54 -40.99 -39.53
C THR A 2 8.70 -39.72 -39.45
N ASN A 3 7.39 -39.90 -39.56
CA ASN A 3 6.40 -38.83 -39.65
C ASN A 3 6.09 -38.33 -38.23
N THR A 4 6.71 -37.23 -37.80
CA THR A 4 6.35 -36.52 -36.57
C THR A 4 5.11 -35.67 -36.83
N THR A 5 3.94 -36.19 -36.46
CA THR A 5 2.70 -35.42 -36.41
C THR A 5 2.86 -34.27 -35.40
N GLY A 6 3.15 -33.07 -35.91
CA GLY A 6 3.13 -31.84 -35.15
C GLY A 6 1.72 -31.59 -34.63
N LYS A 7 1.49 -31.82 -33.34
CA LYS A 7 0.33 -31.26 -32.64
C LYS A 7 0.43 -29.74 -32.76
N THR A 8 -0.45 -29.14 -33.55
CA THR A 8 -0.76 -27.71 -33.46
C THR A 8 -1.05 -27.37 -32.01
N PRO A 9 -0.39 -26.36 -31.40
CA PRO A 9 -0.67 -25.97 -30.03
C PRO A 9 -2.13 -25.54 -29.94
N GLU A 10 -2.89 -26.19 -29.05
CA GLU A 10 -4.25 -25.75 -28.72
C GLU A 10 -4.21 -24.26 -28.35
N PRO A 11 -5.11 -23.43 -28.88
CA PRO A 11 -5.18 -22.03 -28.48
C PRO A 11 -5.46 -22.00 -26.97
N ALA A 12 -4.49 -21.48 -26.20
CA ALA A 12 -4.59 -21.34 -24.76
C ALA A 12 -5.95 -20.72 -24.41
N ALA A 13 -6.76 -21.45 -23.63
CA ALA A 13 -8.10 -21.02 -23.27
C ALA A 13 -8.07 -19.56 -22.79
N ARG A 14 -8.78 -18.66 -23.47
CA ARG A 14 -8.80 -17.23 -23.14
C ARG A 14 -9.26 -17.07 -21.70
N VAL A 15 -8.30 -16.80 -20.80
CA VAL A 15 -8.58 -16.58 -19.40
C VAL A 15 -9.37 -15.28 -19.29
N HIS A 16 -10.53 -15.33 -18.62
CA HIS A 16 -11.38 -14.15 -18.44
C HIS A 16 -10.58 -13.01 -17.79
N PRO A 17 -10.62 -11.75 -18.29
CA PRO A 17 -9.78 -10.66 -17.80
C PRO A 17 -9.88 -10.40 -16.29
N ILE A 18 -11.07 -10.59 -15.71
CA ILE A 18 -11.32 -10.48 -14.26
C ILE A 18 -10.50 -11.52 -13.46
N ALA A 19 -10.26 -12.71 -14.00
CA ALA A 19 -9.50 -13.75 -13.33
C ALA A 19 -8.01 -13.38 -13.16
N THR A 20 -7.48 -12.51 -14.03
CA THR A 20 -6.08 -12.05 -14.06
C THR A 20 -5.91 -10.60 -13.64
N LEU A 21 -6.94 -9.99 -13.02
CA LEU A 21 -6.88 -8.60 -12.57
C LEU A 21 -5.68 -8.37 -11.65
N PHE A 22 -4.82 -7.41 -12.00
CA PHE A 22 -3.62 -7.14 -11.22
C PHE A 22 -3.97 -6.38 -9.93
N PRO A 23 -3.57 -6.89 -8.73
CA PRO A 23 -3.90 -6.24 -7.46
C PRO A 23 -3.27 -4.87 -7.29
N GLY A 24 -2.13 -4.62 -7.92
CA GLY A 24 -1.47 -3.31 -7.85
C GLY A 24 -2.24 -2.17 -8.54
N TYR A 25 -3.37 -2.41 -9.20
CA TYR A 25 -4.15 -1.33 -9.83
C TYR A 25 -4.72 -0.32 -8.82
N PHE A 26 -4.80 -0.64 -7.52
CA PHE A 26 -5.14 0.36 -6.50
C PHE A 26 -4.07 1.47 -6.37
N ALA A 27 -2.87 1.30 -6.93
CA ALA A 27 -1.90 2.38 -7.05
C ALA A 27 -2.45 3.58 -7.85
N LEU A 28 -3.38 3.36 -8.78
CA LEU A 28 -4.11 4.43 -9.47
C LEU A 28 -4.88 5.31 -8.47
N VAL A 29 -5.61 4.69 -7.55
CA VAL A 29 -6.38 5.38 -6.50
C VAL A 29 -5.44 6.14 -5.57
N MET A 30 -4.33 5.51 -5.18
CA MET A 30 -3.31 6.15 -4.34
C MET A 30 -2.75 7.41 -4.99
N ALA A 31 -2.23 7.30 -6.22
CA ALA A 31 -1.60 8.43 -6.90
C ALA A 31 -2.59 9.59 -7.10
N THR A 32 -3.78 9.29 -7.62
CA THR A 32 -4.82 10.31 -7.87
C THR A 32 -5.31 10.94 -6.57
N GLY A 33 -5.54 10.16 -5.52
CA GLY A 33 -5.96 10.65 -4.21
C GLY A 33 -4.90 11.51 -3.50
N ILE A 34 -3.62 11.13 -3.57
CA ILE A 34 -2.51 11.93 -3.02
C ILE A 34 -2.43 13.30 -3.72
N ILE A 35 -2.52 13.33 -5.04
CA ILE A 35 -2.50 14.60 -5.79
C ILE A 35 -3.75 15.43 -5.48
N ALA A 36 -4.92 14.81 -5.30
CA ALA A 36 -6.13 15.51 -4.89
C ALA A 36 -5.96 16.20 -3.51
N ILE A 37 -5.38 15.49 -2.55
CA ILE A 37 -5.05 16.03 -1.21
C ILE A 37 -4.07 17.20 -1.33
N GLY A 38 -2.98 17.02 -2.08
CA GLY A 38 -1.97 18.07 -2.30
C GLY A 38 -2.55 19.31 -2.99
N ALA A 39 -3.38 19.13 -4.02
CA ALA A 39 -4.07 20.22 -4.71
C ALA A 39 -4.98 21.00 -3.74
N LYS A 40 -5.67 20.30 -2.84
CA LYS A 40 -6.51 20.94 -1.81
C LYS A 40 -5.67 21.75 -0.83
N GLN A 41 -4.54 21.23 -0.36
CA GLN A 41 -3.62 21.95 0.53
C GLN A 41 -3.08 23.24 -0.11
N GLN A 42 -2.92 23.24 -1.44
CA GLN A 42 -2.53 24.42 -2.23
C GLN A 42 -3.70 25.32 -2.66
N LYS A 43 -4.92 25.07 -2.14
CA LYS A 43 -6.15 25.82 -2.45
C LYS A 43 -6.54 25.79 -3.94
N ILE A 44 -6.15 24.75 -4.67
CA ILE A 44 -6.53 24.52 -6.07
C ILE A 44 -7.76 23.59 -6.09
N ASP A 45 -8.92 24.14 -5.70
CA ASP A 45 -10.12 23.35 -5.43
C ASP A 45 -10.64 22.58 -6.64
N TRP A 46 -10.66 23.17 -7.83
CA TRP A 46 -11.19 22.49 -9.03
C TRP A 46 -10.39 21.22 -9.36
N LEU A 47 -9.06 21.26 -9.20
CA LEU A 47 -8.18 20.13 -9.45
C LEU A 47 -8.35 19.05 -8.37
N ALA A 48 -8.42 19.47 -7.11
CA ALA A 48 -8.66 18.57 -5.98
C ALA A 48 -9.96 17.79 -6.14
N ASN A 49 -11.06 18.49 -6.45
CA ASN A 49 -12.38 17.86 -6.65
C ASN A 49 -12.38 16.91 -7.85
N SER A 50 -11.81 17.33 -8.98
CA SER A 50 -11.77 16.51 -10.19
C SER A 50 -10.99 15.21 -9.97
N LEU A 51 -9.82 15.29 -9.35
CA LEU A 51 -8.99 14.13 -9.05
C LEU A 51 -9.60 13.23 -7.98
N TYR A 52 -10.28 13.81 -6.99
CA TYR A 52 -11.04 13.02 -6.01
C TYR A 52 -12.13 12.18 -6.68
N VAL A 53 -12.91 12.76 -7.59
CA VAL A 53 -13.96 12.03 -8.34
C VAL A 53 -13.35 10.87 -9.14
N VAL A 54 -12.21 11.10 -9.80
CA VAL A 54 -11.48 10.03 -10.51
C VAL A 54 -11.00 8.94 -9.55
N ALA A 55 -10.40 9.31 -8.42
CA ALA A 55 -9.91 8.36 -7.41
C ALA A 55 -11.06 7.52 -6.82
N ALA A 56 -12.17 8.16 -6.46
CA ALA A 56 -13.36 7.51 -5.92
C ALA A 56 -14.03 6.57 -6.95
N GLY A 57 -14.15 7.02 -8.20
CA GLY A 57 -14.67 6.20 -9.30
C GLY A 57 -13.80 4.99 -9.58
N ALA A 58 -12.48 5.17 -9.67
CA ALA A 58 -11.53 4.08 -9.84
C ALA A 58 -11.58 3.09 -8.67
N PHE A 59 -11.66 3.58 -7.43
CA PHE A 59 -11.79 2.74 -6.25
C PHE A 59 -13.07 1.90 -6.28
N ALA A 60 -14.22 2.50 -6.58
CA ALA A 60 -15.49 1.80 -6.67
C ALA A 60 -15.45 0.68 -7.74
N VAL A 61 -14.93 0.99 -8.93
CA VAL A 61 -14.75 0.00 -10.00
C VAL A 61 -13.83 -1.13 -9.56
N LEU A 62 -12.67 -0.82 -8.98
CA LEU A 62 -11.71 -1.84 -8.54
C LEU A 62 -12.27 -2.71 -7.42
N VAL A 63 -12.99 -2.15 -6.45
CA VAL A 63 -13.67 -2.91 -5.41
C VAL A 63 -14.68 -3.87 -6.01
N VAL A 64 -15.54 -3.42 -6.93
CA VAL A 64 -16.52 -4.29 -7.60
C VAL A 64 -15.82 -5.42 -8.36
N LEU A 65 -14.76 -5.11 -9.11
CA LEU A 65 -14.01 -6.11 -9.85
C LEU A 65 -13.29 -7.12 -8.92
N PHE A 66 -12.76 -6.66 -7.78
CA PHE A 66 -12.12 -7.53 -6.80
C PHE A 66 -13.11 -8.43 -6.06
N VAL A 67 -14.28 -7.90 -5.70
CA VAL A 67 -15.37 -8.67 -5.10
C VAL A 67 -15.89 -9.71 -6.11
N ALA A 68 -16.10 -9.32 -7.36
CA ALA A 68 -16.46 -10.25 -8.43
C ALA A 68 -15.38 -11.33 -8.62
N ARG A 69 -14.10 -10.96 -8.57
CA ARG A 69 -12.98 -11.91 -8.66
C ARG A 69 -12.94 -12.87 -7.47
N LEU A 70 -13.22 -12.40 -6.27
CA LEU A 70 -13.30 -13.22 -5.06
C LEU A 70 -14.44 -14.25 -5.16
N ALA A 71 -15.60 -13.85 -5.69
CA ALA A 71 -16.75 -14.73 -5.86
C ALA A 71 -16.58 -15.74 -7.01
N LEU A 72 -16.06 -15.31 -8.17
CA LEU A 72 -15.98 -16.11 -9.39
C LEU A 72 -14.69 -16.95 -9.49
N TYR A 73 -13.58 -16.45 -8.95
CA TYR A 73 -12.25 -17.06 -9.11
C TYR A 73 -11.43 -17.13 -7.79
N PRO A 74 -12.00 -17.59 -6.66
CA PRO A 74 -11.34 -17.57 -5.34
C PRO A 74 -10.01 -18.34 -5.32
N LYS A 75 -9.94 -19.49 -6.01
CA LYS A 75 -8.71 -20.30 -6.08
C LYS A 75 -7.55 -19.57 -6.77
N ARG A 76 -7.84 -18.80 -7.84
CA ARG A 76 -6.82 -18.00 -8.54
C ARG A 76 -6.40 -16.79 -7.73
N LEU A 77 -7.35 -16.16 -7.03
CA LEU A 77 -7.05 -15.06 -6.12
C LEU A 77 -6.12 -15.53 -4.98
N ALA A 78 -6.41 -16.67 -4.36
CA ALA A 78 -5.58 -17.25 -3.32
C ALA A 78 -4.18 -17.64 -3.84
N ALA A 79 -4.10 -18.15 -5.07
CA ALA A 79 -2.82 -18.44 -5.72
C ALA A 79 -1.99 -17.17 -5.97
N ASP A 80 -2.61 -16.07 -6.39
CA ASP A 80 -1.94 -14.78 -6.56
C ASP A 80 -1.55 -14.13 -5.22
N LEU A 81 -2.40 -14.26 -4.19
CA LEU A 81 -2.14 -13.71 -2.86
C LEU A 81 -0.95 -14.40 -2.17
N THR A 82 -0.73 -15.68 -2.45
CA THR A 82 0.40 -16.48 -1.93
C THR A 82 1.61 -16.50 -2.87
N SER A 83 1.57 -15.72 -3.96
CA SER A 83 2.69 -15.58 -4.90
C SER A 83 3.70 -14.56 -4.39
N HIS A 84 4.99 -14.90 -4.40
CA HIS A 84 6.06 -13.97 -4.04
C HIS A 84 6.08 -12.69 -4.92
N ALA A 85 5.69 -12.80 -6.19
CA ALA A 85 5.72 -11.68 -7.12
C ALA A 85 4.54 -10.71 -6.94
N LYS A 86 3.39 -11.19 -6.44
CA LYS A 86 2.13 -10.44 -6.45
C LYS A 86 1.49 -10.27 -5.07
N GLY A 87 1.84 -11.10 -4.09
CA GLY A 87 1.19 -11.15 -2.77
C GLY A 87 1.21 -9.79 -2.07
N PHE A 88 2.38 -9.13 -2.03
CA PHE A 88 2.49 -7.80 -1.44
C PHE A 88 1.75 -6.72 -2.25
N SER A 89 1.49 -6.92 -3.55
CA SER A 89 0.70 -5.98 -4.34
C SER A 89 -0.74 -5.82 -3.86
N PHE A 90 -1.29 -6.80 -3.13
CA PHE A 90 -2.62 -6.67 -2.52
C PHE A 90 -2.67 -5.61 -1.42
N LEU A 91 -1.54 -5.29 -0.79
CA LEU A 91 -1.47 -4.23 0.23
C LEU A 91 -1.78 -2.84 -0.35
N THR A 92 -1.72 -2.66 -1.67
CA THR A 92 -2.22 -1.45 -2.33
C THR A 92 -3.71 -1.20 -2.08
N ILE A 93 -4.51 -2.24 -1.80
CA ILE A 93 -5.93 -2.09 -1.47
C ILE A 93 -6.07 -1.32 -0.14
N VAL A 94 -5.25 -1.67 0.86
CA VAL A 94 -5.22 -0.99 2.16
C VAL A 94 -4.77 0.45 1.99
N ALA A 95 -3.64 0.66 1.31
CA ALA A 95 -3.10 1.99 1.07
C ALA A 95 -4.07 2.87 0.28
N GLY A 96 -4.68 2.35 -0.78
CA GLY A 96 -5.69 3.04 -1.58
C GLY A 96 -6.94 3.40 -0.77
N THR A 97 -7.39 2.51 0.11
CA THR A 97 -8.52 2.77 1.02
C THR A 97 -8.21 3.92 1.98
N ASN A 98 -7.03 3.92 2.60
CA ASN A 98 -6.61 4.97 3.54
C ASN A 98 -6.31 6.32 2.87
N VAL A 99 -5.79 6.30 1.63
CA VAL A 99 -5.64 7.51 0.82
C VAL A 99 -7.01 8.08 0.47
N LEU A 100 -7.97 7.24 0.06
CA LEU A 100 -9.33 7.70 -0.23
C LEU A 100 -10.04 8.23 1.02
N ALA A 101 -9.81 7.61 2.18
CA ALA A 101 -10.28 8.13 3.47
C ALA A 101 -9.71 9.54 3.72
N SER A 102 -8.38 9.69 3.61
CA SER A 102 -7.69 10.97 3.76
C SER A 102 -8.21 12.03 2.79
N ALA A 103 -8.40 11.68 1.52
CA ALA A 103 -8.91 12.59 0.51
C ALA A 103 -10.37 12.99 0.79
N SER A 104 -11.21 12.05 1.27
CA SER A 104 -12.60 12.33 1.63
C SER A 104 -12.70 13.34 2.79
N ALA A 105 -11.85 13.18 3.81
CA ALA A 105 -11.76 14.10 4.94
C ALA A 105 -11.19 15.47 4.52
N VAL A 106 -10.07 15.51 3.80
CA VAL A 106 -9.35 16.76 3.51
C VAL A 106 -10.02 17.57 2.39
N VAL A 107 -10.49 16.93 1.32
CA VAL A 107 -11.06 17.62 0.15
C VAL A 107 -12.49 18.09 0.42
N HIS A 108 -13.32 17.20 1.00
CA HIS A 108 -14.76 17.41 1.15
C HIS A 108 -15.25 17.51 2.60
N GLY A 109 -14.40 17.25 3.60
CA GLY A 109 -14.83 17.25 5.01
C GLY A 109 -15.69 16.06 5.40
N TRP A 110 -15.72 14.98 4.60
CA TRP A 110 -16.57 13.81 4.85
C TRP A 110 -15.95 12.86 5.87
N TRP A 111 -15.84 13.30 7.11
CA TRP A 111 -15.19 12.58 8.20
C TRP A 111 -15.83 11.22 8.50
N THR A 112 -17.17 11.11 8.46
CA THR A 112 -17.87 9.84 8.69
C THR A 112 -17.51 8.78 7.65
N LEU A 113 -17.44 9.15 6.37
CA LEU A 113 -17.01 8.24 5.31
C LEU A 113 -15.54 7.87 5.47
N ALA A 114 -14.71 8.85 5.79
CA ALA A 114 -13.28 8.66 5.95
C ALA A 114 -12.96 7.71 7.11
N GLU A 115 -13.61 7.89 8.26
CA GLU A 115 -13.50 7.00 9.41
C GLU A 115 -13.99 5.58 9.09
N PHE A 116 -15.14 5.45 8.39
CA PHE A 116 -15.64 4.15 7.96
C PHE A 116 -14.64 3.41 7.06
N LEU A 117 -14.07 4.10 6.06
CA LEU A 117 -13.06 3.53 5.17
C LEU A 117 -11.82 3.08 5.94
N TRP A 118 -11.35 3.89 6.88
CA TRP A 118 -10.19 3.55 7.71
C TRP A 118 -10.45 2.34 8.59
N TRP A 119 -11.60 2.26 9.26
CA TRP A 119 -11.98 1.09 10.06
C TRP A 119 -12.09 -0.18 9.20
N CYS A 120 -12.59 -0.07 7.97
CA CYS A 120 -12.62 -1.19 7.01
C CYS A 120 -11.21 -1.60 6.56
N SER A 121 -10.26 -0.66 6.52
CA SER A 121 -8.88 -0.93 6.10
C SER A 121 -8.11 -1.78 7.13
N LEU A 122 -8.40 -1.64 8.43
CA LEU A 122 -7.65 -2.34 9.49
C LEU A 122 -7.78 -3.87 9.43
N PRO A 123 -8.98 -4.48 9.36
CA PRO A 123 -9.08 -5.94 9.22
C PRO A 123 -8.49 -6.40 7.89
N LEU A 124 -8.67 -5.63 6.81
CA LEU A 124 -8.07 -5.94 5.52
C LEU A 124 -6.54 -5.93 5.59
N TYR A 125 -5.96 -4.95 6.28
CA TYR A 125 -4.53 -4.85 6.53
C TYR A 125 -4.00 -6.07 7.26
N VAL A 126 -4.61 -6.43 8.39
CA VAL A 126 -4.21 -7.62 9.16
C VAL A 126 -4.28 -8.87 8.28
N ILE A 127 -5.40 -9.10 7.58
CA ILE A 127 -5.57 -10.29 6.74
C ILE A 127 -4.52 -10.34 5.63
N LEU A 128 -4.33 -9.26 4.88
CA LEU A 128 -3.42 -9.23 3.73
C LEU A 128 -1.95 -9.26 4.15
N LEU A 129 -1.59 -8.55 5.22
CA LEU A 129 -0.23 -8.52 5.76
C LEU A 129 0.19 -9.91 6.21
N TYR A 130 -0.59 -10.53 7.09
CA TYR A 130 -0.26 -11.85 7.61
C TYR A 130 -0.28 -12.88 6.49
N THR A 131 -1.25 -12.84 5.57
CA THR A 131 -1.27 -13.79 4.46
C THR A 131 -0.02 -13.67 3.58
N ALA A 132 0.40 -12.44 3.25
CA ALA A 132 1.59 -12.22 2.45
C ALA A 132 2.86 -12.70 3.17
N LEU A 133 3.05 -12.31 4.44
CA LEU A 133 4.21 -12.70 5.25
C LEU A 133 4.25 -14.21 5.50
N THR A 134 3.13 -14.83 5.88
CA THR A 134 3.01 -16.28 6.07
C THR A 134 3.35 -17.02 4.78
N SER A 135 2.85 -16.56 3.62
CA SER A 135 3.21 -17.19 2.34
C SER A 135 4.69 -17.04 2.01
N ALA A 136 5.31 -15.91 2.37
CA ALA A 136 6.72 -15.66 2.15
C ALA A 136 7.62 -16.55 3.04
N VAL A 137 7.21 -16.77 4.30
CA VAL A 137 7.97 -17.54 5.28
C VAL A 137 7.83 -19.05 5.07
N LEU A 138 6.60 -19.55 4.87
CA LEU A 138 6.28 -20.99 4.86
C LEU A 138 6.46 -21.69 3.52
N ARG A 139 6.65 -20.96 2.40
CA ARG A 139 6.87 -21.61 1.10
C ARG A 139 8.21 -22.35 1.08
N HIS A 140 8.16 -23.61 0.64
CA HIS A 140 9.31 -24.50 0.56
C HIS A 140 10.26 -24.14 -0.60
N ASP A 141 9.70 -23.71 -1.74
CA ASP A 141 10.45 -23.23 -2.91
C ASP A 141 10.56 -21.70 -2.87
N LYS A 142 11.65 -21.22 -2.25
CA LYS A 142 11.98 -19.79 -2.20
C LYS A 142 12.90 -19.46 -3.39
N PRO A 143 12.54 -18.48 -4.24
CA PRO A 143 13.51 -17.92 -5.17
C PRO A 143 14.71 -17.41 -4.38
N GLY A 144 15.92 -17.50 -4.95
CA GLY A 144 17.08 -16.85 -4.35
C GLY A 144 16.84 -15.34 -4.15
N LEU A 145 17.58 -14.72 -3.23
CA LEU A 145 17.48 -13.28 -2.90
C LEU A 145 17.45 -12.38 -4.15
N GLY A 146 18.20 -12.74 -5.20
CA GLY A 146 18.26 -12.01 -6.47
C GLY A 146 16.95 -11.98 -7.28
N ALA A 147 16.11 -13.02 -7.21
CA ALA A 147 14.85 -13.11 -7.95
C ALA A 147 13.60 -12.88 -7.09
N GLY A 148 13.73 -12.98 -5.76
CA GLY A 148 12.60 -12.90 -4.82
C GLY A 148 12.25 -11.48 -4.37
N ILE A 149 13.22 -10.56 -4.35
CA ILE A 149 13.01 -9.18 -3.89
C ILE A 149 12.71 -8.28 -5.08
N ASN A 150 11.51 -7.71 -5.07
CA ASN A 150 11.08 -6.70 -6.02
C ASN A 150 10.48 -5.50 -5.26
N GLY A 151 10.18 -4.40 -5.97
CA GLY A 151 9.68 -3.17 -5.34
C GLY A 151 8.36 -3.34 -4.58
N SER A 152 7.58 -4.41 -4.82
CA SER A 152 6.30 -4.62 -4.11
C SER A 152 6.49 -4.90 -2.61
N TRP A 153 7.68 -5.32 -2.16
CA TRP A 153 7.97 -5.53 -0.73
C TRP A 153 7.83 -4.24 0.09
N PHE A 154 8.11 -3.07 -0.49
CA PHE A 154 7.90 -1.78 0.17
C PHE A 154 6.43 -1.48 0.45
N LEU A 155 5.48 -2.21 -0.16
CA LEU A 155 4.06 -2.07 0.17
C LEU A 155 3.73 -2.53 1.60
N LEU A 156 4.61 -3.33 2.23
CA LEU A 156 4.57 -3.59 3.68
C LEU A 156 4.63 -2.28 4.45
N THR A 157 5.62 -1.44 4.17
CA THR A 157 5.75 -0.11 4.74
C THR A 157 4.58 0.78 4.31
N VAL A 158 4.32 0.91 3.01
CA VAL A 158 3.34 1.88 2.50
C VAL A 158 1.93 1.63 3.04
N ALA A 159 1.49 0.36 3.11
CA ALA A 159 0.18 0.06 3.69
C ALA A 159 0.14 0.34 5.20
N THR A 160 1.19 -0.03 5.93
CA THR A 160 1.29 0.23 7.37
C THR A 160 1.29 1.73 7.68
N GLU A 161 2.13 2.49 7.00
CA GLU A 161 2.23 3.94 7.17
C GLU A 161 0.94 4.64 6.76
N SER A 162 0.23 4.15 5.73
CA SER A 162 -1.08 4.73 5.35
C SER A 162 -2.11 4.69 6.48
N VAL A 163 -2.05 3.69 7.36
CA VAL A 163 -2.90 3.59 8.55
C VAL A 163 -2.55 4.71 9.53
N ALA A 164 -1.26 4.96 9.76
CA ALA A 164 -0.78 6.03 10.62
C ALA A 164 -1.08 7.43 10.03
N VAL A 165 -0.91 7.62 8.72
CA VAL A 165 -1.20 8.88 8.01
C VAL A 165 -2.63 9.34 8.27
N PHE A 166 -3.63 8.49 7.99
CA PHE A 166 -5.02 8.87 8.22
C PHE A 166 -5.37 8.85 9.70
N GLY A 167 -4.87 7.88 10.47
CA GLY A 167 -5.13 7.80 11.90
C GLY A 167 -4.69 9.07 12.65
N ALA A 168 -3.57 9.68 12.26
CA ALA A 168 -3.10 10.94 12.82
C ALA A 168 -4.02 12.12 12.46
N LEU A 169 -4.57 12.16 11.23
CA LEU A 169 -5.60 13.15 10.87
C LEU A 169 -6.87 12.96 11.70
N LEU A 170 -7.31 11.71 11.88
CA LEU A 170 -8.47 11.37 12.70
C LEU A 170 -8.23 11.73 14.18
N LEU A 171 -7.01 11.60 14.69
CA LEU A 171 -6.65 11.99 16.05
C LEU A 171 -6.83 13.49 16.29
N GLY A 172 -6.55 14.32 15.28
CA GLY A 172 -6.84 15.76 15.33
C GLY A 172 -8.34 16.08 15.36
N HIS A 173 -9.19 15.19 14.82
CA HIS A 173 -10.65 15.36 14.81
C HIS A 173 -11.32 14.77 16.06
N HIS A 174 -10.89 13.58 16.48
CA HIS A 174 -11.38 12.84 17.64
C HIS A 174 -10.20 12.35 18.48
N PRO A 175 -9.75 13.16 19.46
CA PRO A 175 -8.66 12.78 20.34
C PRO A 175 -9.01 11.53 21.16
N SER A 176 -8.21 10.48 21.02
CA SER A 176 -8.36 9.23 21.75
C SER A 176 -6.99 8.62 22.03
N ASP A 177 -6.75 8.23 23.27
CA ASP A 177 -5.51 7.57 23.68
C ASP A 177 -5.28 6.23 22.94
N PHE A 178 -6.37 5.50 22.67
CA PHE A 178 -6.31 4.28 21.89
C PHE A 178 -5.91 4.55 20.43
N LEU A 179 -6.49 5.58 19.82
CA LEU A 179 -6.14 5.98 18.46
C LEU A 179 -4.69 6.48 18.38
N ALA A 180 -4.25 7.28 19.34
CA ALA A 180 -2.85 7.73 19.43
C ALA A 180 -1.88 6.54 19.52
N PHE A 181 -2.20 5.55 20.36
CA PHE A 181 -1.41 4.32 20.43
C PHE A 181 -1.35 3.59 19.10
N MET A 182 -2.50 3.39 18.43
CA MET A 182 -2.58 2.71 17.13
C MET A 182 -1.73 3.44 16.07
N CYS A 183 -1.77 4.76 16.03
CA CYS A 183 -1.01 5.55 15.06
C CYS A 183 0.50 5.45 15.30
N ILE A 184 0.93 5.57 16.57
CA ILE A 184 2.34 5.41 16.94
C ILE A 184 2.82 3.99 16.66
N ALA A 185 2.03 2.97 16.99
CA ALA A 185 2.37 1.58 16.74
C ALA A 185 2.51 1.29 15.24
N ALA A 186 1.57 1.79 14.42
CA ALA A 186 1.64 1.68 12.97
C ALA A 186 2.85 2.42 12.40
N PHE A 187 3.13 3.65 12.83
CA PHE A 187 4.31 4.42 12.41
C PHE A 187 5.62 3.70 12.74
N CYS A 188 5.80 3.26 13.99
CA CYS A 188 7.00 2.53 14.39
C CYS A 188 7.15 1.21 13.63
N LEU A 189 6.05 0.48 13.42
CA LEU A 189 6.07 -0.76 12.64
C LEU A 189 6.43 -0.50 11.17
N GLY A 190 5.86 0.55 10.57
CA GLY A 190 6.16 0.98 9.20
C GLY A 190 7.65 1.29 9.02
N LEU A 191 8.24 2.04 9.95
CA LEU A 191 9.67 2.36 9.98
C LEU A 191 10.54 1.10 10.08
N VAL A 192 10.21 0.17 10.97
CA VAL A 192 10.96 -1.09 11.11
C VAL A 192 10.86 -1.93 9.83
N LEU A 193 9.66 -2.05 9.25
CA LEU A 193 9.45 -2.76 7.99
C LEU A 193 10.24 -2.12 6.84
N TYR A 194 10.30 -0.78 6.80
CA TYR A 194 11.09 -0.05 5.81
C TYR A 194 12.57 -0.40 5.91
N LEU A 195 13.15 -0.35 7.11
CA LEU A 195 14.56 -0.65 7.33
C LEU A 195 14.91 -2.10 6.95
N ILE A 196 14.03 -3.05 7.27
CA ILE A 196 14.19 -4.46 6.89
C ILE A 196 14.21 -4.61 5.36
N VAL A 197 13.18 -4.10 4.68
CA VAL A 197 13.06 -4.21 3.21
C VAL A 197 14.21 -3.48 2.51
N MET A 198 14.54 -2.27 2.98
CA MET A 198 15.62 -1.47 2.41
C MET A 198 16.98 -2.15 2.59
N THR A 199 17.23 -2.78 3.74
CA THR A 199 18.46 -3.56 3.95
C THR A 199 18.51 -4.76 3.01
N MET A 200 17.41 -5.48 2.83
CA MET A 200 17.34 -6.60 1.87
C MET A 200 17.60 -6.14 0.43
N VAL A 201 17.04 -5.01 0.00
CA VAL A 201 17.27 -4.42 -1.32
C VAL A 201 18.70 -3.94 -1.47
N PHE A 202 19.25 -3.28 -0.45
CA PHE A 202 20.63 -2.81 -0.44
C PHE A 202 21.62 -3.97 -0.58
N LEU A 203 21.41 -5.06 0.15
CA LEU A 203 22.22 -6.27 0.02
C LEU A 203 22.09 -6.90 -1.38
N ARG A 204 20.88 -6.95 -1.97
CA ARG A 204 20.68 -7.42 -3.35
C ARG A 204 21.49 -6.57 -4.34
N TRP A 205 21.41 -5.24 -4.22
CA TRP A 205 22.13 -4.31 -5.10
C TRP A 205 23.66 -4.37 -4.93
N THR A 206 24.14 -4.66 -3.72
CA THR A 206 25.58 -4.72 -3.42
C THR A 206 26.22 -6.02 -3.91
N PHE A 207 25.50 -7.14 -3.81
CA PHE A 207 26.10 -8.48 -3.98
C PHE A 207 25.64 -9.22 -5.24
N GLN A 208 24.70 -8.69 -6.02
CA GLN A 208 24.21 -9.32 -7.26
C GLN A 208 24.32 -8.37 -8.46
N PRO A 209 24.56 -8.87 -9.67
CA PRO A 209 24.56 -8.05 -10.88
C PRO A 209 23.19 -7.37 -11.07
N LEU A 210 23.20 -6.06 -11.30
CA LEU A 210 22.00 -5.30 -11.62
C LEU A 210 21.87 -5.17 -13.13
N GLU A 211 20.83 -5.77 -13.71
CA GLU A 211 20.46 -5.43 -15.09
C GLU A 211 19.85 -4.01 -15.11
N PRO A 212 20.14 -3.17 -16.12
CA PRO A 212 19.67 -1.78 -16.19
C PRO A 212 18.14 -1.61 -16.05
N THR A 213 17.36 -2.63 -16.41
CA THR A 213 15.89 -2.65 -16.31
C THR A 213 15.35 -3.01 -14.92
N GLU A 214 16.21 -3.48 -14.01
CA GLU A 214 15.82 -3.96 -12.67
C GLU A 214 16.02 -2.92 -11.55
N ALA A 215 16.75 -1.85 -11.82
CA ALA A 215 17.04 -0.80 -10.84
C ALA A 215 15.90 0.21 -10.68
N ASP A 216 15.21 0.56 -11.77
CA ASP A 216 14.20 1.64 -11.76
C ASP A 216 12.94 1.31 -10.95
N PRO A 217 12.27 0.15 -11.10
CA PRO A 217 11.01 -0.10 -10.40
C PRO A 217 11.12 -0.15 -8.86
N PRO A 218 12.16 -0.76 -8.25
CA PRO A 218 12.33 -0.76 -6.81
C PRO A 218 12.74 0.60 -6.23
N ALA A 219 13.55 1.40 -6.95
CA ALA A 219 14.05 2.68 -6.45
C ALA A 219 12.93 3.71 -6.23
N TRP A 220 11.94 3.76 -7.13
CA TRP A 220 10.79 4.68 -7.01
C TRP A 220 9.87 4.32 -5.86
N ILE A 221 9.64 3.01 -5.63
CA ILE A 221 8.79 2.58 -4.52
C ILE A 221 9.53 2.75 -3.17
N ALA A 222 10.85 2.59 -3.14
CA ALA A 222 11.66 2.93 -1.96
C ALA A 222 11.52 4.42 -1.61
N ALA A 223 11.62 5.30 -2.61
CA ALA A 223 11.40 6.74 -2.42
C ALA A 223 9.96 7.04 -1.94
N GLY A 224 8.96 6.35 -2.50
CA GLY A 224 7.57 6.46 -2.06
C GLY A 224 7.35 6.01 -0.61
N ALA A 225 8.03 4.94 -0.18
CA ALA A 225 7.96 4.43 1.19
C ALA A 225 8.55 5.41 2.21
N VAL A 226 9.69 6.04 1.91
CA VAL A 226 10.23 7.12 2.76
C VAL A 226 9.28 8.30 2.81
N ALA A 227 8.75 8.73 1.66
CA ALA A 227 7.87 9.89 1.58
C ALA A 227 6.59 9.70 2.43
N ILE A 228 5.99 8.51 2.42
CA ILE A 228 4.81 8.24 3.26
C ILE A 228 5.16 8.11 4.75
N THR A 229 6.33 7.57 5.12
CA THR A 229 6.80 7.58 6.51
C THR A 229 7.00 9.02 7.00
N VAL A 230 7.60 9.90 6.20
CA VAL A 230 7.74 11.33 6.50
C VAL A 230 6.37 11.99 6.64
N LEU A 231 5.41 11.68 5.76
CA LEU A 231 4.05 12.19 5.84
C LEU A 231 3.33 11.71 7.12
N ALA A 232 3.45 10.43 7.48
CA ALA A 232 2.87 9.87 8.69
C ALA A 232 3.40 10.56 9.94
N GLY A 233 4.72 10.72 10.03
CA GLY A 233 5.37 11.42 11.13
C GLY A 233 5.00 12.91 11.17
N SER A 234 4.91 13.58 10.03
CA SER A 234 4.47 14.99 9.95
C SER A 234 3.04 15.17 10.47
N ASN A 235 2.12 14.27 10.10
CA ASN A 235 0.75 14.30 10.61
C ASN A 235 0.69 14.01 12.11
N LEU A 236 1.52 13.09 12.63
CA LEU A 236 1.65 12.83 14.06
C LEU A 236 2.15 14.07 14.81
N LEU A 237 3.20 14.73 14.32
CA LEU A 237 3.71 15.97 14.90
C LEU A 237 2.65 17.08 14.95
N ALA A 238 1.82 17.18 13.91
CA ALA A 238 0.69 18.11 13.89
C ALA A 238 -0.36 17.79 14.98
N ALA A 239 -0.49 16.52 15.40
CA ALA A 239 -1.40 16.08 16.44
C ALA A 239 -0.81 16.11 17.86
N ARG A 240 0.40 16.66 18.06
CA ARG A 240 1.08 16.67 19.38
C ARG A 240 0.27 17.38 20.47
N THR A 241 -0.42 18.48 20.12
CA THR A 241 -1.16 19.31 21.07
C THR A 241 -2.42 18.63 21.59
N VAL A 242 -2.94 17.64 20.86
CA VAL A 242 -4.16 16.91 21.22
C VAL A 242 -3.87 15.56 21.88
N SER A 243 -2.61 15.09 21.90
CA SER A 243 -2.23 13.83 22.54
C SER A 243 -0.90 13.90 23.27
N ALA A 244 -0.95 13.81 24.59
CA ALA A 244 0.25 13.74 25.44
C ALA A 244 1.17 12.55 25.10
N ARG A 245 0.61 11.46 24.54
CA ARG A 245 1.40 10.29 24.11
C ARG A 245 2.26 10.61 22.88
N VAL A 246 1.68 11.34 21.93
CA VAL A 246 2.40 11.77 20.72
C VAL A 246 3.42 12.85 21.08
N ASP A 247 3.06 13.79 21.96
CA ASP A 247 3.95 14.85 22.42
C ASP A 247 5.24 14.32 23.07
N ARG A 248 5.14 13.27 23.91
CA ARG A 248 6.31 12.60 24.50
C ARG A 248 7.28 12.00 23.47
N LEU A 249 6.77 11.58 22.32
CA LEU A 249 7.58 11.05 21.22
C LEU A 249 7.93 12.13 20.18
N GLY A 250 7.45 13.36 20.35
CA GLY A 250 7.64 14.49 19.44
C GLY A 250 9.09 14.67 19.01
N PRO A 251 10.07 14.77 19.94
CA PRO A 251 11.49 14.95 19.58
C PRO A 251 12.06 13.81 18.74
N LEU A 252 11.63 12.56 18.98
CA LEU A 252 12.06 11.41 18.19
C LEU A 252 11.50 11.48 16.77
N ILE A 253 10.21 11.79 16.64
CA ILE A 253 9.54 11.89 15.34
C ILE A 253 10.12 13.08 14.55
N GLU A 254 10.38 14.21 15.21
CA GLU A 254 11.03 15.39 14.62
C GLU A 254 12.44 15.07 14.11
N GLY A 255 13.23 14.34 14.90
CA GLY A 255 14.57 13.88 14.50
C GLY A 255 14.59 12.89 13.32
N LEU A 256 13.48 12.21 13.04
CA LEU A 256 13.36 11.24 11.94
C LEU A 256 12.82 11.85 10.65
N VAL A 257 12.04 12.92 10.76
CA VAL A 257 11.14 13.38 9.70
C VAL A 257 11.49 14.79 9.21
N THR A 258 11.99 15.65 10.10
CA THR A 258 12.20 17.07 9.82
C THR A 258 13.64 17.54 9.93
N LEU A 259 14.44 16.92 10.79
CA LEU A 259 15.88 17.18 10.94
C LEU A 259 16.70 16.21 10.09
#